data_AF-A0A7M3P962-F1
#
_entry.id   AF-A0A7M3P962-F1
#
_cell.length_a   1.000
_cell.length_b   1.000
_cell.length_c   1.000
_cell.angle_alpha   90.00
_cell.angle_beta   90.00
_cell.angle_gamma   90.00
#
_symmetry.space_group_name_H-M   'P 1'
#
loop_
_entity.id
_entity.type
_entity.pdbx_description
1 polymer ?
#
loop_
_entity_poly.entity_id
_entity_poly.type
_entity_poly.pdbx_seq_one_letter_code
_entity_poly.pdbx_strand_id
1 'polypeptide(L)'
;MNTADEFPIHRRLALPPLSATYRAECFEDLDLIRTILCHPTIGRRHSPGALDHTFSLPDGPVVTVRASRIALPRALVSQLADVHAEYFILKDVPMFMYSVSVKVESSSEVVLRGIGGSNRTREENRRRTRAVAEALHRAQDCSKIHENGTDLALPGRRYSWIGTRDARPLPCPNELFSSRPSAA
;
A
#
# COMPACT_ATOMS: atom_id res chain seq x y z
N MET A 1 -10.79 -31.28 50.27
CA MET A 1 -11.78 -30.44 49.56
C MET A 1 -11.49 -28.99 49.92
N ASN A 2 -10.93 -28.23 48.98
CA ASN A 2 -11.14 -26.80 48.87
C ASN A 2 -10.80 -26.42 47.43
N THR A 3 -11.86 -26.20 46.67
CA THR A 3 -11.90 -25.65 45.31
C THR A 3 -11.49 -24.19 45.39
N ALA A 4 -10.37 -23.84 44.77
CA ALA A 4 -10.00 -22.46 44.52
C ALA A 4 -9.94 -22.26 43.00
N ASP A 5 -11.08 -21.81 42.50
CA ASP A 5 -11.34 -21.07 41.27
C ASP A 5 -10.17 -20.89 40.29
N GLU A 6 -10.24 -21.63 39.18
CA GLU A 6 -9.66 -21.24 37.91
C GLU A 6 -10.36 -19.98 37.40
N PHE A 7 -9.75 -18.81 37.58
CA PHE A 7 -10.15 -17.60 36.87
C PHE A 7 -9.87 -17.77 35.37
N PRO A 8 -10.86 -17.59 34.48
CA PRO A 8 -10.61 -17.68 33.05
C PRO A 8 -9.74 -16.48 32.62
N ILE A 9 -8.58 -16.79 32.04
CA ILE A 9 -7.72 -15.81 31.40
C ILE A 9 -8.55 -15.13 30.31
N HIS A 10 -8.95 -13.88 30.58
CA HIS A 10 -9.44 -12.98 29.54
C HIS A 10 -8.35 -12.88 28.47
N ARG A 11 -8.47 -13.69 27.40
CA ARG A 11 -7.79 -13.42 26.13
C ARG A 11 -8.22 -12.03 25.73
N ARG A 12 -7.37 -11.03 26.01
CA ARG A 12 -7.47 -9.71 25.39
C ARG A 12 -7.40 -9.97 23.89
N LEU A 13 -8.55 -9.99 23.23
CA LEU A 13 -8.64 -10.01 21.78
C LEU A 13 -7.90 -8.76 21.33
N ALA A 14 -6.70 -8.94 20.77
CA ALA A 14 -5.96 -7.83 20.19
C ALA A 14 -6.88 -7.17 19.16
N LEU A 15 -7.00 -5.84 19.22
CA LEU A 15 -7.75 -5.11 18.23
C LEU A 15 -7.24 -5.49 16.83
N PRO A 16 -8.15 -5.68 15.86
CA PRO A 16 -7.72 -6.03 14.51
C PRO A 16 -6.75 -4.97 13.98
N PRO A 17 -5.77 -5.34 13.15
CA PRO A 17 -4.90 -4.37 12.51
C PRO A 17 -5.73 -3.42 11.65
N LEU A 18 -5.34 -2.14 11.57
CA LEU A 18 -6.06 -1.12 10.79
C LEU A 18 -6.34 -1.57 9.34
N SER A 19 -5.40 -2.27 8.71
CA SER A 19 -5.58 -2.79 7.35
C SER A 19 -6.68 -3.85 7.24
N ALA A 20 -7.00 -4.58 8.32
CA ALA A 20 -8.15 -5.48 8.37
C ALA A 20 -9.47 -4.70 8.51
N THR A 21 -9.50 -3.68 9.37
CA THR A 21 -10.65 -2.78 9.52
C THR A 21 -10.98 -2.08 8.20
N TYR A 22 -9.98 -1.44 7.56
CA TYR A 22 -10.18 -0.74 6.28
C TYR A 22 -10.60 -1.70 5.16
N ARG A 23 -10.08 -2.93 5.14
CA ARG A 23 -10.49 -3.93 4.16
C ARG A 23 -11.96 -4.33 4.31
N ALA A 24 -12.46 -4.41 5.55
CA ALA A 24 -13.84 -4.77 5.82
C ALA A 24 -14.79 -3.60 5.52
N GLU A 25 -14.44 -2.39 5.95
CA GLU A 25 -15.35 -1.24 5.91
C GLU A 25 -15.26 -0.42 4.61
N CYS A 26 -14.12 -0.43 3.92
CA CYS A 26 -13.91 0.30 2.66
C CYS A 26 -13.79 -0.65 1.46
N PHE A 27 -14.44 -1.82 1.50
CA PHE A 27 -14.20 -2.87 0.50
C PHE A 27 -14.52 -2.43 -0.93
N GLU A 28 -15.58 -1.65 -1.15
CA GLU A 28 -15.98 -1.15 -2.47
C GLU A 28 -14.93 -0.18 -3.05
N ASP A 29 -14.47 0.78 -2.24
CA ASP A 29 -13.42 1.72 -2.63
C ASP A 29 -12.12 1.02 -2.97
N LEU A 30 -11.72 0.03 -2.15
CA LEU A 30 -10.52 -0.76 -2.37
C LEU A 30 -10.63 -1.65 -3.63
N ASP A 31 -11.81 -2.18 -3.93
CA ASP A 31 -12.05 -2.97 -5.14
C ASP A 31 -12.05 -2.10 -6.41
N LEU A 32 -12.56 -0.87 -6.34
CA LEU A 32 -12.44 0.11 -7.41
C LEU A 32 -10.96 0.46 -7.68
N ILE A 33 -10.17 0.71 -6.63
CA ILE A 33 -8.73 0.98 -6.77
C ILE A 33 -8.01 -0.22 -7.41
N ARG A 34 -8.33 -1.45 -6.99
CA ARG A 34 -7.79 -2.67 -7.63
C ARG A 34 -8.18 -2.78 -9.09
N THR A 35 -9.43 -2.49 -9.42
CA THR A 35 -9.93 -2.48 -10.80
C THR A 35 -9.16 -1.49 -11.65
N ILE A 36 -8.92 -0.29 -11.13
CA ILE A 36 -8.09 0.73 -11.77
C ILE A 36 -6.66 0.20 -11.98
N LEU A 37 -6.01 -0.36 -10.95
CA LEU A 37 -4.66 -0.94 -11.01
C LEU A 37 -4.51 -2.01 -12.10
N CYS A 38 -5.51 -2.87 -12.25
CA CYS A 38 -5.50 -3.95 -13.24
C CYS A 38 -5.87 -3.47 -14.66
N HIS A 39 -6.47 -2.29 -14.80
CA HIS A 39 -7.01 -1.79 -16.06
C HIS A 39 -5.93 -1.65 -17.15
N PRO A 40 -6.15 -2.11 -18.40
CA PRO A 40 -5.18 -2.04 -19.50
C PRO A 40 -4.52 -0.67 -19.74
N THR A 41 -5.24 0.41 -19.48
CA THR A 41 -4.81 1.79 -19.77
C THR A 41 -4.13 2.51 -18.61
N ILE A 42 -4.05 1.91 -17.42
CA ILE A 42 -3.31 2.52 -16.31
C ILE A 42 -1.82 2.50 -16.65
N GLY A 43 -1.21 3.69 -16.66
CA GLY A 43 0.16 3.93 -17.16
C GLY A 43 0.23 4.63 -18.52
N ARG A 44 -0.90 4.84 -19.22
CA ARG A 44 -0.96 5.82 -20.32
C ARG A 44 -0.88 7.25 -19.75
N ARG A 45 -0.47 8.23 -20.56
CA ARG A 45 -0.50 9.65 -20.17
C ARG A 45 -1.95 10.04 -19.88
N HIS A 46 -2.27 10.13 -18.60
CA HIS A 46 -3.52 10.69 -18.11
C HIS A 46 -3.23 12.08 -17.53
N SER A 47 -4.22 12.96 -17.57
CA SER A 47 -4.14 14.20 -16.81
C SER A 47 -3.91 13.89 -15.33
N PRO A 48 -3.07 14.66 -14.62
CA PRO A 48 -2.95 14.52 -13.17
C PRO A 48 -4.34 14.52 -12.51
N GLY A 49 -4.62 13.53 -11.66
CA GLY A 49 -5.91 13.42 -10.96
C GLY A 49 -6.97 12.56 -11.65
N ALA A 50 -6.80 12.18 -12.92
CA ALA A 50 -7.86 11.48 -13.67
C ALA A 50 -8.17 10.05 -13.16
N LEU A 51 -7.25 9.43 -12.41
CA LEU A 51 -7.41 8.09 -11.83
C LEU A 51 -7.20 8.11 -10.31
N ASP A 52 -7.38 9.28 -9.70
CA ASP A 52 -7.34 9.41 -8.25
C ASP A 52 -8.69 8.98 -7.69
N HIS A 53 -8.66 8.16 -6.65
CA HIS A 53 -9.87 7.77 -5.92
C HIS A 53 -9.82 8.32 -4.51
N THR A 54 -10.88 9.02 -4.10
CA THR A 54 -10.97 9.67 -2.79
C THR A 54 -12.13 9.09 -2.00
N PHE A 55 -11.87 8.66 -0.77
CA PHE A 55 -12.87 8.05 0.12
C PHE A 55 -12.53 8.32 1.59
N SER A 56 -13.51 8.14 2.47
CA SER A 56 -13.37 8.34 3.92
C SER A 56 -12.96 7.04 4.62
N LEU A 57 -11.99 7.14 5.53
CA LEU A 57 -11.64 6.04 6.42
C LEU A 57 -12.62 5.96 7.61
N PRO A 58 -12.84 4.76 8.17
CA PRO A 58 -13.78 4.58 9.29
C PRO A 58 -13.35 5.29 10.57
N ASP A 59 -12.07 5.64 10.70
CA ASP A 59 -11.53 6.41 11.82
C ASP A 59 -11.56 7.94 11.59
N GLY A 60 -12.13 8.40 10.48
CA GLY A 60 -12.47 9.81 10.22
C GLY A 60 -11.75 10.50 9.05
N PRO A 61 -10.43 10.31 8.82
CA PRO A 61 -9.73 11.03 7.76
C PRO A 61 -10.22 10.69 6.35
N VAL A 62 -10.09 11.64 5.43
CA VAL A 62 -10.29 11.39 4.00
C VAL A 62 -8.96 10.98 3.40
N VAL A 63 -8.96 9.98 2.53
CA VAL A 63 -7.76 9.56 1.79
C VAL A 63 -7.96 9.70 0.30
N THR A 64 -6.89 10.07 -0.38
CA THR A 64 -6.82 10.04 -1.84
C THR A 64 -5.75 9.05 -2.25
N VAL A 65 -6.13 8.09 -3.09
CA VAL A 65 -5.24 7.04 -3.60
C VAL A 65 -5.04 7.27 -5.09
N ARG A 66 -3.79 7.46 -5.49
CA ARG A 66 -3.40 7.41 -6.89
C ARG A 66 -2.73 6.08 -7.19
N ALA A 67 -3.29 5.36 -8.14
CA ALA A 67 -2.72 4.12 -8.65
C ALA A 67 -1.88 4.38 -9.92
N SER A 68 -0.80 3.62 -10.08
CA SER A 68 -0.05 3.55 -11.34
C SER A 68 0.61 2.19 -11.51
N ARG A 69 0.94 1.87 -12.78
CA ARG A 69 1.76 0.70 -13.10
C ARG A 69 2.68 0.98 -14.27
N ILE A 70 3.76 0.22 -14.34
CA ILE A 70 4.74 0.25 -15.43
C ILE A 70 5.13 -1.19 -15.76
N ALA A 71 5.21 -1.54 -17.04
CA ALA A 71 5.67 -2.85 -17.48
C ALA A 71 7.16 -3.04 -17.12
N LEU A 72 7.51 -4.21 -16.59
CA LEU A 72 8.89 -4.50 -16.26
C LEU A 72 9.71 -4.94 -17.49
N PRO A 73 10.97 -4.51 -17.61
CA PRO A 73 11.87 -5.04 -18.63
C PRO A 73 12.11 -6.54 -18.42
N ARG A 74 12.15 -7.31 -19.51
CA ARG A 74 12.42 -8.76 -19.48
C ARG A 74 13.74 -9.09 -18.78
N ALA A 75 14.77 -8.28 -18.99
CA ALA A 75 16.08 -8.48 -18.35
C ALA A 75 16.01 -8.44 -16.80
N LEU A 76 15.18 -7.56 -16.24
CA LEU A 76 14.99 -7.51 -14.78
C LEU A 76 14.21 -8.74 -14.28
N VAL A 77 13.20 -9.19 -15.03
CA VAL A 77 12.47 -10.42 -14.70
C VAL A 77 13.40 -11.63 -14.70
N SER A 78 14.30 -11.74 -15.68
CA SER A 78 15.32 -12.79 -15.70
C SER A 78 16.23 -12.75 -14.48
N GLN A 79 16.74 -11.58 -14.09
CA GLN A 79 17.57 -11.43 -12.89
C GLN A 79 16.82 -11.83 -11.61
N LEU A 80 15.52 -11.51 -11.51
CA LEU A 80 14.69 -11.93 -10.38
C LEU A 80 14.43 -13.43 -10.36
N ALA A 81 14.37 -14.08 -11.53
CA ALA A 81 14.21 -15.53 -11.64
C ALA A 81 15.42 -16.33 -11.12
N ASP A 82 16.61 -15.73 -11.08
CA ASP A 82 17.81 -16.35 -10.50
C ASP A 82 17.72 -16.49 -8.96
N VAL A 83 16.88 -15.66 -8.31
CA VAL A 83 16.77 -15.57 -6.84
C VAL A 83 15.40 -16.05 -6.34
N HIS A 84 14.34 -15.87 -7.14
CA HIS A 84 12.96 -16.15 -6.76
C HIS A 84 12.30 -17.09 -7.77
N ALA A 85 11.96 -18.31 -7.31
CA ALA A 85 11.40 -19.37 -8.15
C ALA A 85 10.07 -18.97 -8.83
N GLU A 86 9.28 -18.09 -8.21
CA GLU A 86 8.03 -17.58 -8.77
C GLU A 86 8.24 -16.93 -10.15
N TYR A 87 9.36 -16.22 -10.34
CA TYR A 87 9.65 -15.54 -11.59
C TYR A 87 10.09 -16.52 -12.69
N PHE A 88 10.75 -17.61 -12.30
CA PHE A 88 11.09 -18.69 -13.23
C PHE A 88 9.83 -19.39 -13.75
N ILE A 89 8.88 -19.71 -12.84
CA ILE A 89 7.60 -20.33 -13.19
C ILE A 89 6.77 -19.41 -14.10
N LEU A 90 6.82 -18.10 -13.85
CA LEU A 90 6.01 -17.09 -14.54
C LEU A 90 6.76 -16.36 -15.67
N LYS A 91 7.87 -16.91 -16.19
CA LYS A 91 8.77 -16.23 -17.12
C LYS A 91 8.12 -15.66 -18.39
N ASP A 92 7.03 -16.29 -18.85
CA ASP A 92 6.29 -15.90 -20.05
C ASP A 92 5.08 -14.99 -19.74
N VAL A 93 4.81 -14.72 -18.45
CA VAL A 93 3.71 -13.88 -18.00
C VAL A 93 4.17 -12.42 -17.93
N PRO A 94 3.41 -11.46 -18.48
CA PRO A 94 3.72 -10.04 -18.34
C PRO A 94 3.74 -9.61 -16.88
N MET A 95 4.86 -9.00 -16.46
CA MET A 95 5.04 -8.48 -15.11
C MET A 95 5.07 -6.96 -15.10
N PHE A 96 4.60 -6.39 -14.00
CA PHE A 96 4.47 -4.96 -13.83
C PHE A 96 4.97 -4.56 -12.45
N MET A 97 5.59 -3.39 -12.40
CA MET A 97 5.75 -2.65 -11.16
C MET A 97 4.49 -1.84 -10.93
N TYR A 98 3.82 -2.10 -9.82
CA TYR A 98 2.66 -1.35 -9.36
C TYR A 98 3.08 -0.36 -8.30
N SER A 99 2.38 0.76 -8.22
CA SER A 99 2.52 1.68 -7.12
C SER A 99 1.20 2.35 -6.78
N VAL A 100 0.99 2.60 -5.49
CA VAL A 100 -0.07 3.46 -4.98
C VAL A 100 0.52 4.58 -4.15
N SER A 101 0.15 5.82 -4.46
CA SER A 101 0.45 7.00 -3.65
C SER A 101 -0.79 7.32 -2.82
N VAL A 102 -0.67 7.24 -1.50
CA VAL A 102 -1.76 7.48 -0.55
C VAL A 102 -1.52 8.80 0.17
N LYS A 103 -2.46 9.72 0.04
CA LYS A 103 -2.52 10.98 0.78
C LYS A 103 -3.63 10.89 1.81
N VAL A 104 -3.33 11.31 3.04
CA VAL A 104 -4.33 11.52 4.10
C VAL A 104 -4.61 13.01 4.18
N GLU A 105 -5.87 13.38 4.19
CA GLU A 105 -6.37 14.71 4.49
C GLU A 105 -7.20 14.59 5.76
N SER A 106 -6.63 14.99 6.90
CA SER A 106 -7.41 15.14 8.12
C SER A 106 -8.13 16.50 8.12
N SER A 107 -9.32 16.55 8.71
CA SER A 107 -10.03 17.82 8.99
C SER A 107 -9.20 18.80 9.83
N SER A 108 -8.24 18.30 10.60
CA SER A 108 -7.26 19.11 11.35
C SER A 108 -6.10 19.65 10.49
N GLU A 109 -5.76 19.03 9.36
CA GLU A 109 -4.68 19.49 8.46
C GLU A 109 -5.07 20.69 7.60
N VAL A 110 -6.36 20.91 7.35
CA VAL A 110 -6.83 22.14 6.68
C VAL A 110 -6.52 23.39 7.54
N VAL A 111 -6.52 23.23 8.87
CA VAL A 111 -6.22 24.31 9.83
C VAL A 111 -4.72 24.40 10.17
N LEU A 112 -3.99 23.28 10.15
CA LEU A 112 -2.59 23.21 10.60
C LEU A 112 -1.54 23.49 9.52
N ARG A 113 -1.91 23.86 8.28
CA ARG A 113 -0.93 24.33 7.27
C ARG A 113 -0.07 25.51 7.72
N GLY A 114 -0.45 26.20 8.81
CA GLY A 114 0.33 27.28 9.41
C GLY A 114 1.26 26.90 10.58
N ILE A 115 1.18 25.70 11.16
CA ILE A 115 1.96 25.34 12.36
C ILE A 115 2.51 23.92 12.16
N GLY A 116 3.84 23.80 12.11
CA GLY A 116 4.55 22.56 11.82
C GLY A 116 3.94 21.33 12.48
N GLY A 117 3.45 20.40 11.65
CA GLY A 117 2.75 19.20 12.12
C GLY A 117 3.62 18.39 13.09
N SER A 118 3.02 17.97 14.21
CA SER A 118 3.69 17.18 15.23
C SER A 118 4.24 15.86 14.69
N ASN A 119 5.34 15.35 15.26
CA ASN A 119 5.88 14.02 14.92
C ASN A 119 4.83 12.91 15.13
N ARG A 120 3.94 13.08 16.11
CA ARG A 120 2.83 12.14 16.38
C ARG A 120 1.87 12.05 15.19
N THR A 121 1.45 13.19 14.63
CA THR A 121 0.57 13.25 13.45
C THR A 121 1.24 12.61 12.22
N ARG A 122 2.55 12.82 12.04
CA ARG A 122 3.30 12.23 10.92
C ARG A 122 3.36 10.70 10.97
N GLU A 123 3.62 10.15 12.16
CA GLU A 123 3.66 8.70 12.36
C GLU A 123 2.27 8.07 12.23
N GLU A 124 1.25 8.75 12.74
CA GLU A 124 -0.14 8.32 12.60
C GLU A 124 -0.58 8.28 11.13
N ASN A 125 -0.28 9.34 10.37
CA ASN A 125 -0.54 9.39 8.94
C ASN A 125 0.24 8.30 8.20
N ARG A 126 1.51 8.05 8.55
CA ARG A 126 2.29 6.94 7.98
C ARG A 126 1.64 5.58 8.25
N ARG A 127 1.13 5.37 9.46
CA ARG A 127 0.44 4.14 9.85
C ARG A 127 -0.85 3.95 9.04
N ARG A 128 -1.63 5.03 8.84
CA ARG A 128 -2.85 5.01 8.02
C ARG A 128 -2.56 4.75 6.55
N THR A 129 -1.62 5.47 5.95
CA THR A 129 -1.27 5.27 4.53
C THR A 129 -0.76 3.86 4.28
N ARG A 130 0.03 3.30 5.21
CA ARG A 130 0.47 1.90 5.14
C ARG A 130 -0.70 0.94 5.27
N ALA A 131 -1.62 1.19 6.20
CA ALA A 131 -2.79 0.35 6.39
C ALA A 131 -3.72 0.35 5.16
N VAL A 132 -3.91 1.49 4.49
CA VAL A 132 -4.65 1.58 3.22
C VAL A 132 -3.96 0.75 2.13
N ALA A 133 -2.65 0.90 1.97
CA ALA A 133 -1.90 0.11 0.99
C ALA A 133 -2.02 -1.39 1.29
N GLU A 134 -1.88 -1.82 2.54
CA GLU A 134 -2.03 -3.23 2.94
C GLU A 134 -3.47 -3.76 2.81
N ALA A 135 -4.48 -2.91 3.00
CA ALA A 135 -5.89 -3.29 2.83
C ALA A 135 -6.19 -3.71 1.39
N LEU A 136 -5.47 -3.14 0.40
CA LEU A 136 -5.52 -3.55 -1.02
C LEU A 136 -4.97 -4.96 -1.26
N HIS A 137 -4.43 -5.66 -0.28
CA HIS A 137 -3.84 -7.00 -0.45
C HIS A 137 -4.35 -8.00 0.58
N ARG A 138 -4.11 -9.29 0.32
CA ARG A 138 -4.29 -10.33 1.33
C ARG A 138 -3.21 -10.16 2.40
N ALA A 139 -3.52 -10.50 3.65
CA ALA A 139 -2.60 -10.35 4.78
C ALA A 139 -1.22 -11.00 4.54
N GLN A 140 -1.20 -12.19 3.91
CA GLN A 140 0.02 -12.92 3.57
C GLN A 140 0.91 -12.24 2.51
N ASP A 141 0.34 -11.33 1.71
CA ASP A 141 1.05 -10.65 0.63
C ASP A 141 1.57 -9.26 1.07
N CYS A 142 1.16 -8.76 2.25
CA CYS A 142 1.53 -7.43 2.75
C CYS A 142 3.05 -7.24 2.97
N SER A 143 3.78 -8.32 3.26
CA SER A 143 5.24 -8.29 3.44
C SER A 143 6.00 -7.97 2.15
N LYS A 144 5.35 -8.12 0.98
CA LYS A 144 5.92 -7.86 -0.34
C LYS A 144 5.63 -6.44 -0.84
N ILE A 145 5.03 -5.60 0.01
CA ILE A 145 4.73 -4.20 -0.30
C ILE A 145 5.83 -3.33 0.29
N HIS A 146 6.51 -2.58 -0.56
CA HIS A 146 7.65 -1.74 -0.21
C HIS A 146 7.19 -0.29 0.02
N GLU A 147 7.64 0.34 1.10
CA GLU A 147 7.43 1.78 1.34
C GLU A 147 8.55 2.56 0.66
N ASN A 148 8.20 3.46 -0.26
CA ASN A 148 9.16 4.18 -1.10
C ASN A 148 9.26 5.66 -0.69
N GLY A 149 8.80 6.00 0.52
CA GLY A 149 8.76 7.36 1.02
C GLY A 149 7.67 8.21 0.36
N THR A 150 7.94 9.50 0.20
CA THR A 150 7.00 10.48 -0.35
C THR A 150 7.18 10.58 -1.86
N ASP A 151 6.07 10.66 -2.59
CA ASP A 151 6.09 10.91 -4.02
C ASP A 151 6.38 12.39 -4.31
N LEU A 152 7.50 12.73 -4.97
CA LEU A 152 7.78 14.15 -5.26
C LEU A 152 6.75 14.77 -6.22
N ALA A 153 6.07 13.96 -7.03
CA ALA A 153 5.01 14.42 -7.91
C ALA A 153 3.66 14.55 -7.17
N LEU A 154 3.52 14.01 -5.95
CA LEU A 154 2.25 13.97 -5.22
C LEU A 154 2.39 14.11 -3.70
N PRO A 155 1.55 14.91 -3.04
CA PRO A 155 1.63 15.09 -1.60
C PRO A 155 1.10 13.85 -0.83
N GLY A 156 1.80 12.70 -0.87
CA GLY A 156 1.41 11.44 -0.23
C GLY A 156 2.56 10.42 -0.16
N ARG A 157 2.34 9.33 0.58
CA ARG A 157 3.32 8.23 0.70
C ARG A 157 3.09 7.18 -0.38
N ARG A 158 4.17 6.75 -1.03
CA ARG A 158 4.16 5.77 -2.11
C ARG A 158 4.49 4.38 -1.58
N TYR A 159 3.70 3.41 -2.00
CA TYR A 159 3.91 1.99 -1.77
C TYR A 159 3.97 1.26 -3.11
N SER A 160 4.94 0.38 -3.30
CA SER A 160 5.13 -0.31 -4.58
C SER A 160 5.42 -1.80 -4.39
N TRP A 161 5.15 -2.58 -5.44
CA TRP A 161 5.42 -4.01 -5.50
C TRP A 161 5.52 -4.46 -6.96
N ILE A 162 6.08 -5.66 -7.17
CA ILE A 162 6.02 -6.34 -8.47
C ILE A 162 4.85 -7.31 -8.44
N GLY A 163 4.12 -7.41 -9.55
CA GLY A 163 3.04 -8.40 -9.69
C GLY A 163 2.77 -8.77 -11.13
N THR A 164 1.92 -9.78 -11.32
CA THR A 164 1.39 -10.12 -12.65
C THR A 164 0.23 -9.20 -13.02
N ARG A 165 -0.56 -9.53 -14.05
CA ARG A 165 -1.73 -8.73 -14.48
C ARG A 165 -2.82 -8.56 -13.40
N ASP A 166 -2.88 -9.47 -12.44
CA ASP A 166 -3.82 -9.44 -11.31
C ASP A 166 -3.39 -8.52 -10.16
N ALA A 167 -2.25 -7.84 -10.33
CA ALA A 167 -1.62 -6.99 -9.31
C ALA A 167 -1.29 -7.72 -8.00
N ARG A 168 -1.25 -9.06 -7.99
CA ARG A 168 -0.84 -9.82 -6.81
C ARG A 168 0.66 -9.64 -6.55
N PRO A 169 1.08 -9.28 -5.33
CA PRO A 169 2.50 -9.10 -5.01
C PRO A 169 3.32 -10.38 -5.14
N LEU A 170 4.44 -10.26 -5.85
CA LEU A 170 5.51 -11.24 -5.96
C LEU A 170 6.69 -10.83 -5.06
N PRO A 171 7.49 -11.80 -4.56
CA PRO A 171 8.70 -11.48 -3.80
C PRO A 171 9.65 -10.58 -4.60
N CYS A 172 10.25 -9.58 -3.99
CA CYS A 172 11.29 -8.79 -4.64
C CYS A 172 12.18 -8.08 -3.62
N PRO A 173 13.44 -7.80 -3.97
CA PRO A 173 14.36 -7.06 -3.11
C PRO A 173 13.90 -5.62 -2.89
N ASN A 174 14.06 -5.13 -1.65
CA ASN A 174 13.70 -3.77 -1.27
C ASN A 174 14.48 -2.71 -2.08
N GLU A 175 15.70 -3.05 -2.50
CA GLU A 175 16.65 -2.18 -3.19
C GLU A 175 16.12 -1.67 -4.54
N LEU A 176 15.16 -2.38 -5.16
CA LEU A 176 14.50 -1.91 -6.38
C LEU A 176 13.60 -0.69 -6.15
N PHE A 177 13.22 -0.47 -4.89
CA PHE A 177 12.20 0.51 -4.50
C PHE A 177 12.71 1.59 -3.56
N SER A 178 13.87 1.35 -2.95
CA SER A 178 14.59 2.37 -2.20
C SER A 178 14.84 3.59 -3.09
N SER A 179 14.47 4.77 -2.58
CA SER A 179 14.92 6.02 -3.18
C SER A 179 16.44 5.98 -3.26
N ARG A 180 17.00 5.96 -4.48
CA ARG A 180 18.45 6.08 -4.66
C ARG A 180 18.89 7.31 -3.86
N PRO A 181 19.94 7.21 -3.01
CA PRO A 181 20.54 8.42 -2.48
C PRO A 181 20.86 9.29 -3.70
N SER A 182 20.39 10.55 -3.67
CA SER A 182 20.80 11.52 -4.67
C SER A 182 22.30 11.41 -4.80
N ALA A 183 22.83 11.16 -6.01
CA ALA A 183 24.24 11.35 -6.24
C ALA A 183 24.53 12.80 -5.79
N ALA A 184 25.41 12.93 -4.80
CA ALA A 184 25.92 14.20 -4.33
C ALA A 184 26.88 14.79 -5.36
#